data_AF-A0AA43EM60-F1
#
_entry.id   AF-A0AA43EM60-F1
#
_cell.length_a   1.000
_cell.length_b   1.000
_cell.length_c   1.000
_cell.angle_alpha   90.00
_cell.angle_beta   90.00
_cell.angle_gamma   90.00
#
_symmetry.space_group_name_H-M   'P 1'
#
loop_
_entity.id
_entity.type
_entity.pdbx_description
1 polymer ?
#
loop_
_entity_poly.entity_id
_entity_poly.type
_entity_poly.pdbx_seq_one_letter_code
_entity_poly.pdbx_strand_id
1 'polypeptide(L)'
;MPGAPRFPSSSLFRKTAQWFERANASFLDSLPCRQGCSSCCIGVFPVTILDRQEIQRGLASCAPKDRKRMQDKAREQVNQLCVFEPRLMTSPFVDYWSDDETDRLTTRFDSLPCPALEPDGRCGLYEFRPLVCRSMGIPSDDGLTVTGACAVQTSVPLIRLSKSLRGEEDVLARIEAQQLTHLRMTLNVQGEELLLPYAFLSEIVTGSGGDTS
;
A
#
# COMPACT_ATOMS: atom_id res chain seq x y z
N MET A 1 25.40 7.23 -16.83
CA MET A 1 24.68 6.27 -15.97
C MET A 1 24.75 6.77 -14.54
N PRO A 2 23.71 7.40 -13.98
CA PRO A 2 23.71 7.74 -12.56
C PRO A 2 23.50 6.45 -11.76
N GLY A 3 24.40 6.17 -10.81
CA GLY A 3 24.44 4.93 -10.05
C GLY A 3 23.17 4.68 -9.24
N ALA A 4 22.68 3.45 -9.29
CA ALA A 4 21.54 3.01 -8.51
C ALA A 4 21.82 3.19 -7.00
N PRO A 5 20.92 3.83 -6.23
CA PRO A 5 21.06 3.95 -4.79
C PRO A 5 21.11 2.56 -4.13
N ARG A 6 22.15 2.33 -3.34
CA ARG A 6 22.39 1.07 -2.62
C ARG A 6 21.51 1.02 -1.37
N PHE A 7 20.36 0.37 -1.45
CA PHE A 7 19.60 0.01 -0.23
C PHE A 7 20.12 -1.33 0.33
N PRO A 8 20.17 -1.53 1.66
CA PRO A 8 20.61 -2.80 2.27
C PRO A 8 19.69 -3.95 1.84
N SER A 9 20.27 -5.10 1.45
CA SER A 9 19.67 -6.20 0.67
C SER A 9 18.49 -6.99 1.30
N SER A 10 17.89 -6.56 2.41
CA SER A 10 16.99 -7.41 3.22
C SER A 10 15.64 -6.81 3.63
N SER A 11 15.20 -5.67 3.09
CA SER A 11 13.86 -5.14 3.43
C SER A 11 12.73 -5.99 2.82
N LEU A 12 11.64 -6.17 3.58
CA LEU A 12 10.42 -6.88 3.17
C LEU A 12 9.92 -6.37 1.81
N PHE A 13 9.84 -5.06 1.63
CA PHE A 13 9.45 -4.38 0.38
C PHE A 13 10.27 -4.81 -0.84
N ARG A 14 11.59 -4.98 -0.70
CA ARG A 14 12.41 -5.48 -1.81
C ARG A 14 12.08 -6.93 -2.11
N LYS A 15 11.96 -7.78 -1.09
CA LYS A 15 11.66 -9.20 -1.26
C LYS A 15 10.32 -9.37 -1.98
N THR A 16 9.32 -8.56 -1.62
CA THR A 16 8.02 -8.54 -2.29
C THR A 16 8.13 -8.07 -3.75
N ALA A 17 8.91 -7.03 -4.04
CA ALA A 17 9.14 -6.60 -5.42
C ALA A 17 9.83 -7.68 -6.28
N GLN A 18 10.85 -8.35 -5.73
CA GLN A 18 11.55 -9.44 -6.42
C GLN A 18 10.70 -10.69 -6.63
N TRP A 19 9.82 -10.98 -5.68
CA TRP A 19 8.81 -12.04 -5.84
C TRP A 19 7.86 -11.69 -7.00
N PHE A 20 7.32 -10.47 -7.02
CA PHE A 20 6.44 -10.00 -8.08
C PHE A 20 7.11 -10.06 -9.46
N GLU A 21 8.35 -9.62 -9.59
CA GLU A 21 9.11 -9.68 -10.85
C GLU A 21 9.24 -11.11 -11.37
N ARG A 22 9.55 -12.08 -10.49
CA ARG A 22 9.63 -13.50 -10.88
C ARG A 22 8.27 -14.10 -11.21
N ALA A 23 7.21 -13.71 -10.48
CA ALA A 23 5.85 -14.11 -10.78
C ALA A 23 5.41 -13.57 -12.16
N ASN A 24 5.65 -12.29 -12.43
CA ASN A 24 5.36 -11.68 -13.73
C ASN A 24 6.14 -12.33 -14.88
N ALA A 25 7.43 -12.61 -14.70
CA ALA A 25 8.24 -13.33 -15.68
C ALA A 25 7.69 -14.73 -15.97
N SER A 26 7.11 -15.41 -14.96
CA SER A 26 6.45 -16.70 -15.14
C SER A 26 5.21 -16.59 -16.04
N PHE A 27 4.56 -15.44 -16.09
CA PHE A 27 3.47 -15.12 -17.02
C PHE A 27 3.95 -14.58 -18.37
N LEU A 28 5.24 -14.74 -18.72
CA LEU A 28 5.82 -14.23 -19.97
C LEU A 28 5.63 -12.72 -20.13
N ASP A 29 5.68 -11.97 -19.02
CA ASP A 29 5.47 -10.52 -18.96
C ASP A 29 4.13 -10.06 -19.54
N SER A 30 3.12 -10.95 -19.56
CA SER A 30 1.80 -10.64 -20.10
C SER A 30 0.90 -9.86 -19.15
N LEU A 31 1.35 -9.58 -17.91
CA LEU A 31 0.56 -8.83 -16.96
C LEU A 31 0.59 -7.32 -17.30
N PRO A 32 -0.55 -6.61 -17.16
CA PRO A 32 -0.61 -5.18 -17.45
C PRO A 32 0.11 -4.32 -16.40
N CYS A 33 0.36 -4.86 -15.21
CA CYS A 33 0.95 -4.13 -14.09
C CYS A 33 2.43 -3.83 -14.35
N ARG A 34 2.73 -2.57 -14.66
CA ARG A 34 4.08 -2.01 -14.85
C ARG A 34 4.07 -0.52 -14.50
N GLN A 35 5.25 0.11 -14.39
CA GLN A 35 5.33 1.55 -14.21
C GLN A 35 4.54 2.29 -15.30
N GLY A 36 3.66 3.20 -14.89
CA GLY A 36 2.73 3.91 -15.79
C GLY A 36 1.35 3.26 -15.92
N CYS A 37 1.12 2.08 -15.36
CA CYS A 37 -0.23 1.58 -15.09
C CYS A 37 -0.75 2.23 -13.80
N SER A 38 -1.88 2.94 -13.88
CA SER A 38 -2.48 3.67 -12.76
C SER A 38 -3.82 3.10 -12.29
N SER A 39 -4.23 1.94 -12.80
CA SER A 39 -5.55 1.35 -12.49
C SER A 39 -5.72 0.99 -11.01
N CYS A 40 -4.64 0.59 -10.33
CA CYS A 40 -4.64 0.34 -8.87
C CYS A 40 -4.33 1.60 -8.04
N CYS A 41 -4.04 2.74 -8.68
CA CYS A 41 -3.66 3.98 -8.01
C CYS A 41 -4.87 4.89 -7.71
N ILE A 42 -6.07 4.31 -7.63
CA ILE A 42 -7.33 5.00 -7.33
C ILE A 42 -8.02 4.23 -6.19
N GLY A 43 -8.59 4.95 -5.23
CA GLY A 43 -9.23 4.42 -4.04
C GLY A 43 -8.45 4.73 -2.75
N VAL A 44 -9.12 4.51 -1.62
CA VAL A 44 -8.59 4.67 -0.25
C VAL A 44 -8.53 3.32 0.44
N PHE A 45 -7.61 2.46 0.01
CA PHE A 45 -7.44 1.14 0.60
C PHE A 45 -6.62 1.20 1.90
N PRO A 46 -6.82 0.24 2.83
CA PRO A 46 -5.95 0.08 3.99
C PRO A 46 -4.51 -0.23 3.59
N VAL A 47 -3.57 0.33 4.35
CA VAL A 47 -2.14 0.02 4.30
C VAL A 47 -1.62 -0.11 5.72
N THR A 48 -0.50 -0.78 5.89
CA THR A 48 0.04 -1.02 7.23
C THR A 48 0.89 0.15 7.73
N ILE A 49 1.18 0.17 9.04
CA ILE A 49 2.18 1.07 9.63
C ILE A 49 3.59 0.85 9.06
N LEU A 50 3.91 -0.34 8.55
CA LEU A 50 5.17 -0.58 7.82
C LEU A 50 5.16 0.16 6.48
N ASP A 51 4.06 0.09 5.75
CA ASP A 51 3.88 0.84 4.49
C ASP A 51 4.01 2.35 4.72
N ARG A 52 3.41 2.86 5.81
CA ARG A 52 3.59 4.25 6.24
C ARG A 52 5.06 4.60 6.41
N GLN A 53 5.85 3.77 7.09
CA GLN A 53 7.28 4.04 7.26
C GLN A 53 8.05 4.06 5.93
N GLU A 54 7.72 3.17 4.99
CA GLU A 54 8.31 3.17 3.64
C GLU A 54 7.91 4.42 2.86
N ILE A 55 6.63 4.81 2.88
CA ILE A 55 6.14 6.05 2.24
C ILE A 55 6.84 7.27 2.83
N GLN A 56 6.96 7.37 4.15
CA GLN A 56 7.64 8.49 4.81
C GLN A 56 9.13 8.57 4.42
N ARG A 57 9.82 7.43 4.27
CA ARG A 57 11.18 7.39 3.72
C ARG A 57 11.26 7.89 2.28
N GLY A 58 10.27 7.53 1.46
CA GLY A 58 10.14 8.04 0.09
C GLY A 58 9.95 9.55 0.06
N LEU A 59 9.00 10.06 0.83
CA LEU A 59 8.70 11.48 0.95
C LEU A 59 9.92 12.30 1.42
N ALA A 60 10.68 11.77 2.38
CA ALA A 60 11.93 12.39 2.85
C ALA A 60 12.99 12.50 1.74
N SER A 61 12.98 11.57 0.78
CA SER A 61 13.90 11.54 -0.36
C SER A 61 13.45 12.43 -1.53
N CYS A 62 12.19 12.90 -1.53
CA CYS A 62 11.64 13.76 -2.58
C CYS A 62 12.06 15.24 -2.43
N ALA A 63 12.05 15.95 -3.56
CA ALA A 63 12.17 17.40 -3.57
C ALA A 63 11.05 18.04 -2.72
N PRO A 64 11.31 19.14 -1.99
CA PRO A 64 10.32 19.74 -1.09
C PRO A 64 8.98 20.07 -1.76
N LYS A 65 9.02 20.51 -3.03
CA LYS A 65 7.82 20.82 -3.82
C LYS A 65 6.95 19.59 -4.05
N ASP A 66 7.55 18.47 -4.48
CA ASP A 66 6.81 17.25 -4.77
C ASP A 66 6.26 16.61 -3.50
N ARG A 67 7.07 16.60 -2.44
CA ARG A 67 6.65 16.15 -1.10
C ARG A 67 5.44 16.94 -0.62
N LYS A 68 5.52 18.28 -0.68
CA LYS A 68 4.43 19.16 -0.28
C LYS A 68 3.16 18.90 -1.10
N ARG A 69 3.28 18.76 -2.43
CA ARG A 69 2.13 18.43 -3.29
C ARG A 69 1.43 17.14 -2.86
N MET A 70 2.19 16.07 -2.60
CA MET A 70 1.62 14.80 -2.16
C MET A 70 0.95 14.92 -0.78
N GLN A 71 1.58 15.64 0.15
CA GLN A 71 1.04 15.87 1.49
C GLN A 71 -0.21 16.75 1.49
N ASP A 72 -0.24 17.82 0.69
CA ASP A 72 -1.40 18.70 0.55
C ASP A 72 -2.59 17.92 -0.03
N LYS A 73 -2.35 17.08 -1.05
CA LYS A 73 -3.38 16.18 -1.62
C LYS A 73 -3.89 15.15 -0.60
N ALA A 74 -2.98 14.54 0.17
CA ALA A 74 -3.35 13.61 1.23
C ALA A 74 -4.18 14.30 2.33
N ARG A 75 -3.84 15.54 2.71
CA ARG A 75 -4.58 16.32 3.71
C ARG A 75 -6.02 16.58 3.27
N GLU A 76 -6.19 16.98 2.01
CA GLU A 76 -7.52 17.18 1.43
C GLU A 76 -8.36 15.90 1.46
N GLN A 77 -7.76 14.76 1.08
CA GLN A 77 -8.45 13.48 1.13
C GLN A 77 -8.81 13.06 2.56
N VAL A 78 -7.90 13.24 3.52
CA VAL A 78 -8.17 12.98 4.94
C VAL A 78 -9.31 13.86 5.45
N ASN A 79 -9.39 15.13 5.05
CA ASN A 79 -10.52 15.99 5.42
C ASN A 79 -11.85 15.43 4.88
N GLN A 80 -11.89 14.96 3.63
CA GLN A 80 -13.07 14.35 3.04
C GLN A 80 -13.47 13.05 3.76
N LEU A 81 -12.49 12.22 4.13
CA LEU A 81 -12.70 11.02 4.92
C LEU A 81 -13.30 11.33 6.29
N CYS A 82 -12.73 12.29 7.02
CA CYS A 82 -13.21 12.71 8.34
C CYS A 82 -14.62 13.33 8.31
N VAL A 83 -14.97 14.04 7.24
CA VAL A 83 -16.34 14.58 7.07
C VAL A 83 -17.35 13.44 6.90
N PHE A 84 -16.98 12.38 6.18
CA PHE A 84 -17.85 11.22 5.97
C PHE A 84 -17.90 10.29 7.18
N GLU A 85 -16.75 10.05 7.82
CA GLU A 85 -16.60 9.20 9.00
C GLU A 85 -15.81 9.95 10.09
N PRO A 86 -16.51 10.68 10.99
CA PRO A 86 -15.87 11.50 12.02
C PRO A 86 -14.97 10.73 12.99
N ARG A 87 -15.14 9.41 13.16
CA ARG A 87 -14.26 8.58 14.00
C ARG A 87 -12.79 8.64 13.53
N LEU A 88 -12.58 8.85 12.23
CA LEU A 88 -11.26 8.99 11.62
C LEU A 88 -10.50 10.28 12.04
N MET A 89 -11.18 11.25 12.67
CA MET A 89 -10.51 12.40 13.29
C MET A 89 -9.78 12.02 14.58
N THR A 90 -10.32 11.06 15.33
CA THR A 90 -9.81 10.64 16.64
C THR A 90 -8.78 9.53 16.49
N SER A 91 -9.01 8.59 15.57
CA SER A 91 -8.10 7.48 15.30
C SER A 91 -8.07 7.20 13.80
N PRO A 92 -6.89 7.20 13.15
CA PRO A 92 -6.77 6.84 11.73
C PRO A 92 -6.81 5.31 11.49
N PHE A 93 -6.87 4.53 12.57
CA PHE A 93 -6.73 3.09 12.55
C PHE A 93 -8.06 2.39 12.27
N VAL A 94 -8.02 1.38 11.40
CA VAL A 94 -9.20 0.65 10.93
C VAL A 94 -9.20 -0.83 11.35
N ASP A 95 -8.26 -1.25 12.20
CA ASP A 95 -8.05 -2.64 12.63
C ASP A 95 -9.29 -3.35 13.20
N TYR A 96 -10.20 -2.58 13.80
CA TYR A 96 -11.40 -3.08 14.47
C TYR A 96 -12.68 -2.80 13.70
N TRP A 97 -12.58 -2.29 12.48
CA TRP A 97 -13.73 -2.04 11.63
C TRP A 97 -14.22 -3.38 11.07
N SER A 98 -15.53 -3.50 10.93
CA SER A 98 -16.11 -4.61 10.18
C SER A 98 -15.81 -4.48 8.68
N ASP A 99 -15.85 -5.60 7.96
CA ASP A 99 -15.70 -5.61 6.50
C ASP A 99 -16.71 -4.66 5.83
N ASP A 100 -17.96 -4.68 6.28
CA ASP A 100 -19.02 -3.78 5.79
C ASP A 100 -18.70 -2.29 5.99
N GLU A 101 -18.10 -1.91 7.13
CA GLU A 101 -17.68 -0.53 7.38
C GLU A 101 -16.56 -0.11 6.43
N THR A 102 -15.57 -0.98 6.27
CA THR A 102 -14.44 -0.75 5.38
C THR A 102 -14.91 -0.66 3.92
N ASP A 103 -15.76 -1.57 3.46
CA ASP A 103 -16.28 -1.62 2.10
C ASP A 103 -17.13 -0.39 1.75
N ARG A 104 -17.96 0.09 2.68
CA ARG A 104 -18.73 1.33 2.48
C ARG A 104 -17.82 2.52 2.24
N LEU A 105 -16.75 2.62 3.02
CA LEU A 105 -15.80 3.73 2.91
C LEU A 105 -14.99 3.61 1.61
N THR A 106 -14.42 2.44 1.31
CA THR A 106 -13.62 2.24 0.10
C THR A 106 -14.44 2.46 -1.16
N THR A 107 -15.70 1.98 -1.19
CA THR A 107 -16.64 2.21 -2.30
C THR A 107 -16.98 3.69 -2.47
N ARG A 108 -17.19 4.42 -1.36
CA ARG A 108 -17.53 5.84 -1.41
C ARG A 108 -16.43 6.69 -2.07
N PHE A 109 -15.18 6.27 -1.90
CA PHE A 109 -13.99 7.01 -2.28
C PHE A 109 -13.14 6.26 -3.32
N ASP A 110 -13.77 5.37 -4.09
CA ASP A 110 -13.16 4.53 -5.13
C ASP A 110 -12.57 5.31 -6.31
N SER A 111 -12.91 6.60 -6.42
CA SER A 111 -12.47 7.53 -7.45
C SER A 111 -11.38 8.48 -6.98
N LEU A 112 -11.00 8.45 -5.70
CA LEU A 112 -9.93 9.30 -5.19
C LEU A 112 -8.57 8.81 -5.67
N PRO A 113 -7.79 9.63 -6.41
CA PRO A 113 -6.48 9.20 -6.87
C PRO A 113 -5.48 9.18 -5.72
N CYS A 114 -4.59 8.18 -5.66
CA CYS A 114 -3.50 8.09 -4.70
C CYS A 114 -2.72 9.42 -4.59
N PRO A 115 -2.30 9.86 -3.39
CA PRO A 115 -1.55 11.10 -3.23
C PRO A 115 -0.26 11.17 -4.06
N ALA A 116 0.39 10.02 -4.32
CA ALA A 116 1.59 9.91 -5.15
C ALA A 116 1.32 9.83 -6.66
N LEU A 117 0.06 9.74 -7.11
CA LEU A 117 -0.26 9.63 -8.53
C LEU A 117 -0.03 10.97 -9.24
N GLU A 118 0.85 10.96 -10.24
CA GLU A 118 1.15 12.08 -11.12
C GLU A 118 0.12 12.19 -12.27
N PRO A 119 -0.05 13.38 -12.89
CA PRO A 119 -0.98 13.58 -14.00
C PRO A 119 -0.71 12.69 -15.23
N ASP A 120 0.53 12.24 -15.42
CA ASP A 120 0.93 11.35 -16.51
C ASP A 120 0.82 9.86 -16.16
N GLY A 121 0.15 9.53 -15.05
CA GLY A 121 -0.10 8.16 -14.61
C GLY A 121 1.07 7.49 -13.88
N ARG A 122 2.22 8.17 -13.73
CA ARG A 122 3.34 7.64 -12.94
C ARG A 122 3.11 7.80 -11.44
N CYS A 123 3.73 6.94 -10.66
CA CYS A 123 3.80 7.10 -9.20
C CYS A 123 5.05 7.91 -8.83
N GLY A 124 4.85 9.03 -8.13
CA GLY A 124 5.92 9.87 -7.58
C GLY A 124 6.73 9.20 -6.46
N LEU A 125 6.28 8.05 -5.95
CA LEU A 125 6.94 7.23 -4.93
C LEU A 125 7.11 5.77 -5.39
N TYR A 126 7.31 5.52 -6.68
CA TYR A 126 7.32 4.15 -7.22
C TYR A 126 8.25 3.19 -6.46
N GLU A 127 9.47 3.62 -6.15
CA GLU A 127 10.46 2.84 -5.38
C GLU A 127 10.09 2.64 -3.91
N PHE A 128 9.15 3.41 -3.38
CA PHE A 128 8.71 3.42 -1.98
C PHE A 128 7.22 3.05 -1.84
N ARG A 129 6.64 2.43 -2.87
CA ARG A 129 5.24 2.01 -2.89
C ARG A 129 4.95 0.98 -1.78
N PRO A 130 3.73 1.00 -1.20
CA PRO A 130 3.26 0.00 -0.22
C PRO A 130 3.41 -1.44 -0.69
N LEU A 131 3.39 -2.40 0.25
CA LEU A 131 3.42 -3.84 -0.03
C LEU A 131 2.29 -4.26 -0.94
N VAL A 132 1.05 -3.82 -0.66
CA VAL A 132 -0.10 -4.05 -1.55
C VAL A 132 0.21 -3.56 -2.97
N CYS A 133 0.79 -2.37 -3.14
CA CYS A 133 1.17 -1.88 -4.47
C CYS A 133 2.32 -2.66 -5.13
N ARG A 134 3.07 -3.49 -4.40
CA ARG A 134 4.17 -4.34 -4.92
C ARG A 134 3.72 -5.76 -5.23
N SER A 135 2.76 -6.29 -4.49
CA SER A 135 2.24 -7.64 -4.70
C SER A 135 1.03 -7.67 -5.63
N MET A 136 0.26 -6.57 -5.71
CA MET A 136 -0.90 -6.46 -6.60
C MET A 136 -0.53 -6.61 -8.07
N GLY A 137 -1.38 -7.33 -8.82
CA GLY A 137 -1.21 -7.57 -10.25
C GLY A 137 -0.99 -9.04 -10.60
N ILE A 138 -0.65 -9.87 -9.60
CA ILE A 138 -0.63 -11.33 -9.77
C ILE A 138 -2.06 -11.87 -9.62
N PRO A 139 -2.63 -12.53 -10.64
CA PRO A 139 -3.96 -13.12 -10.52
C PRO A 139 -4.02 -14.17 -9.41
N SER A 140 -5.12 -14.18 -8.67
CA SER A 140 -5.37 -15.19 -7.63
C SER A 140 -5.87 -16.49 -8.26
N ASP A 141 -5.43 -17.61 -7.70
CA ASP A 141 -5.75 -18.97 -8.17
C ASP A 141 -6.15 -19.83 -6.96
N ASP A 142 -7.44 -20.16 -6.87
CA ASP A 142 -7.99 -21.01 -5.80
C ASP A 142 -7.95 -22.51 -6.14
N GLY A 143 -7.33 -22.87 -7.28
CA GLY A 143 -7.26 -24.24 -7.80
C GLY A 143 -8.47 -24.65 -8.65
N LEU A 144 -9.55 -23.87 -8.68
CA LEU A 144 -10.72 -24.07 -9.52
C LEU A 144 -10.82 -22.97 -10.59
N THR A 145 -10.63 -21.73 -10.17
CA THR A 145 -10.77 -20.52 -10.98
C THR A 145 -9.55 -19.64 -10.79
N VAL A 146 -9.19 -18.93 -11.87
CA VAL A 146 -8.20 -17.87 -11.78
C VAL A 146 -8.85 -16.53 -12.06
N THR A 147 -8.70 -15.63 -11.11
CA THR A 147 -9.33 -14.31 -11.11
C THR A 147 -8.28 -13.24 -11.36
N GLY A 148 -8.60 -12.30 -12.27
CA GLY A 148 -7.72 -11.17 -12.55
C GLY A 148 -7.49 -10.32 -11.31
N ALA A 149 -6.27 -9.82 -11.11
CA ALA A 149 -5.91 -9.04 -9.92
C ALA A 149 -6.46 -7.61 -9.93
N CYS A 150 -6.96 -7.13 -11.08
CA CYS A 150 -7.53 -5.79 -11.22
C CYS A 150 -8.47 -5.71 -12.43
N ALA A 151 -9.23 -4.62 -12.52
CA ALA A 151 -10.23 -4.39 -13.57
C ALA A 151 -9.67 -4.39 -15.00
N VAL A 152 -8.38 -4.09 -15.19
CA VAL A 152 -7.73 -4.11 -16.52
C VAL A 152 -7.13 -5.47 -16.88
N GLN A 153 -7.14 -6.44 -15.97
CA GLN A 153 -6.73 -7.81 -16.23
C GLN A 153 -7.94 -8.65 -16.64
N THR A 154 -8.56 -8.29 -17.77
CA THR A 154 -9.79 -8.91 -18.28
C THR A 154 -9.57 -10.31 -18.86
N SER A 155 -8.32 -10.70 -19.11
CA SER A 155 -7.93 -12.04 -19.55
C SER A 155 -6.77 -12.53 -18.70
N VAL A 156 -6.97 -13.65 -18.00
CA VAL A 156 -5.89 -14.29 -17.25
C VAL A 156 -5.27 -15.42 -18.09
N PRO A 157 -3.94 -15.44 -18.30
CA PRO A 157 -3.30 -16.51 -19.05
C PRO A 157 -3.59 -17.90 -18.44
N LEU A 158 -3.61 -18.93 -19.29
CA LEU A 158 -3.69 -20.34 -18.86
C LEU A 158 -2.44 -20.79 -18.05
N ILE A 159 -1.42 -19.93 -17.98
CA ILE A 159 -0.21 -20.17 -17.21
C ILE A 159 -0.55 -20.15 -15.70
N ARG A 160 0.02 -21.09 -14.96
CA ARG A 160 -0.12 -21.20 -13.50
C ARG A 160 1.24 -21.05 -12.84
N LEU A 161 1.30 -20.28 -11.76
CA LEU A 161 2.51 -20.19 -10.95
C LEU A 161 2.85 -21.55 -10.35
N SER A 162 4.14 -21.81 -10.10
CA SER A 162 4.55 -23.03 -9.42
C SER A 162 4.13 -23.00 -7.95
N LYS A 163 3.98 -24.18 -7.32
CA LYS A 163 3.70 -24.27 -5.88
C LYS A 163 4.78 -23.57 -5.04
N SER A 164 6.04 -23.67 -5.47
CA SER A 164 7.17 -23.01 -4.80
C SER A 164 6.99 -21.49 -4.81
N LEU A 165 6.65 -20.91 -5.97
CA LEU A 165 6.53 -19.46 -6.12
C LEU A 165 5.29 -18.90 -5.41
N ARG A 166 4.19 -19.67 -5.34
CA ARG A 166 3.05 -19.34 -4.49
C ARG A 166 3.41 -19.38 -3.01
N GLY A 167 4.12 -20.41 -2.55
CA GLY A 167 4.51 -20.54 -1.15
C GLY A 167 5.46 -19.43 -0.66
N GLU A 168 6.14 -18.72 -1.56
CA GLU A 168 6.93 -17.54 -1.21
C GLU A 168 6.06 -16.35 -0.79
N GLU A 169 4.85 -16.20 -1.35
CA GLU A 169 3.89 -15.17 -0.94
C GLU A 169 3.49 -15.38 0.54
N ASP A 170 3.20 -16.63 0.93
CA ASP A 170 2.92 -16.99 2.32
C ASP A 170 4.12 -16.68 3.24
N VAL A 171 5.36 -16.87 2.76
CA VAL A 171 6.57 -16.50 3.50
C VAL A 171 6.64 -15.00 3.72
N LEU A 172 6.35 -14.20 2.69
CA LEU A 172 6.37 -12.73 2.78
C LEU A 172 5.29 -12.23 3.74
N ALA A 173 4.07 -12.76 3.68
CA ALA A 173 2.98 -12.43 4.59
C ALA A 173 3.35 -12.74 6.05
N ARG A 174 4.00 -13.88 6.31
CA ARG A 174 4.50 -14.20 7.67
C ARG A 174 5.58 -13.23 8.15
N ILE A 175 6.49 -12.80 7.27
CA ILE A 175 7.52 -11.82 7.62
C ILE A 175 6.87 -10.47 7.97
N GLU A 176 5.87 -10.04 7.20
CA GLU A 176 5.10 -8.83 7.50
C GLU A 176 4.44 -8.89 8.88
N ALA A 177 3.68 -9.96 9.14
CA ALA A 177 3.01 -10.16 10.42
C ALA A 177 3.98 -10.14 11.62
N GLN A 178 5.16 -10.77 11.47
CA GLN A 178 6.21 -10.73 12.50
C GLN A 178 6.76 -9.32 12.73
N GLN A 179 6.97 -8.56 11.66
CA GLN A 179 7.45 -7.18 11.75
C GLN A 179 6.41 -6.24 12.37
N LEU A 180 5.13 -6.40 12.02
CA LEU A 180 4.03 -5.65 12.64
C LEU A 180 3.92 -5.94 14.14
N THR A 181 3.97 -7.21 14.52
CA THR A 181 3.95 -7.63 15.94
C THR A 181 5.10 -6.99 16.71
N HIS A 182 6.32 -7.03 16.16
CA HIS A 182 7.49 -6.42 16.78
C HIS A 182 7.35 -4.89 16.90
N LEU A 183 6.85 -4.25 15.85
CA LEU A 183 6.67 -2.80 15.81
C LEU A 183 5.63 -2.34 16.84
N ARG A 184 4.53 -3.09 16.99
CA ARG A 184 3.51 -2.84 18.01
C ARG A 184 4.07 -2.89 19.42
N MET A 185 4.88 -3.92 19.71
CA MET A 185 5.54 -4.06 21.01
C MET A 185 6.55 -2.93 21.30
N THR A 186 7.20 -2.39 20.26
CA THR A 186 8.30 -1.42 20.41
C THR A 186 7.82 0.03 20.47
N LEU A 187 6.81 0.39 19.66
CA LEU A 187 6.39 1.78 19.45
C LEU A 187 5.06 2.15 20.13
N ASN A 188 4.40 1.21 20.83
CA ASN A 188 3.10 1.42 21.48
C ASN A 188 2.05 2.08 20.54
N VAL A 189 2.06 1.69 19.27
CA VAL A 189 1.10 2.15 18.27
C VAL A 189 -0.30 1.60 18.58
N GLN A 190 -1.32 2.42 18.36
CA GLN A 190 -2.73 2.11 18.69
C GLN A 190 -3.39 1.13 17.70
N GLY A 191 -2.78 0.89 16.55
CA GLY A 191 -3.24 -0.01 15.50
C GLY A 191 -2.14 -0.29 14.47
N GLU A 192 -2.41 -1.21 13.55
CA GLU A 192 -1.51 -1.72 12.51
C GLU A 192 -1.93 -1.25 11.12
N GLU A 193 -3.23 -0.99 10.89
CA GLU A 193 -3.78 -0.62 9.58
C GLU A 193 -4.45 0.75 9.58
N LEU A 194 -4.20 1.52 8.51
CA LEU A 194 -4.74 2.86 8.29
C LEU A 194 -5.03 3.07 6.81
N LEU A 195 -5.94 3.99 6.48
CA LEU A 195 -6.26 4.29 5.07
C LEU A 195 -5.08 5.01 4.39
N LEU A 196 -4.79 4.65 3.14
CA LEU A 196 -3.64 5.13 2.37
C LEU A 196 -3.33 6.64 2.51
N PRO A 197 -4.28 7.59 2.45
CA PRO A 197 -3.97 9.02 2.57
C PRO A 197 -3.26 9.38 3.88
N TYR A 198 -3.62 8.72 4.99
CA TYR A 198 -2.96 8.96 6.28
C TYR A 198 -1.47 8.60 6.25
N ALA A 199 -1.06 7.62 5.45
CA ALA A 199 0.34 7.19 5.33
C ALA A 199 1.28 8.30 4.81
N PHE A 200 0.75 9.32 4.13
CA PHE A 200 1.51 10.44 3.59
C PHE A 200 1.72 11.58 4.59
N LEU A 201 0.93 11.63 5.66
CA LEU A 201 0.97 12.71 6.64
C LEU A 201 1.91 12.36 7.79
N SER A 202 2.76 13.30 8.21
CA SER A 202 3.75 13.09 9.28
C SER A 202 3.10 12.88 10.65
N GLU A 203 1.97 13.56 10.90
CA GLU A 203 1.16 13.44 12.11
C GLU A 203 0.00 12.49 11.85
N ILE A 204 -0.05 11.40 12.60
CA ILE A 204 -1.29 10.68 12.88
C ILE A 204 -1.70 11.14 14.27
N VAL A 205 -2.97 11.49 14.47
CA VAL A 205 -3.47 11.83 15.82
C VAL A 205 -3.27 10.59 16.69
N THR A 206 -2.16 10.55 17.42
CA THR A 206 -1.95 9.63 18.52
C THR A 206 -2.64 10.30 19.68
N GLY A 207 -3.75 9.72 20.16
CA GLY A 207 -4.45 10.25 21.33
C GLY A 207 -3.44 10.62 22.40
N SER A 208 -3.33 11.92 22.68
CA SER A 208 -2.56 12.43 23.80
C SER A 208 -3.11 11.75 25.04
N GLY A 209 -2.25 10.98 25.73
CA GLY A 209 -2.52 10.54 27.08
C GLY A 209 -3.05 11.73 27.87
N GLY A 210 -4.19 11.53 28.55
CA GLY A 210 -4.77 12.55 29.39
C GLY A 210 -3.73 13.02 30.39
N ASP A 211 -3.32 14.28 30.24
CA ASP A 211 -2.62 14.99 31.28
C ASP A 211 -3.57 15.10 32.47
N THR A 212 -3.07 14.59 33.59
CA THR A 212 -3.56 14.78 34.94
C THR A 212 -3.82 16.26 35.24
N SER A 213 -5.02 16.57 35.74
CA SER A 213 -5.28 17.65 36.70
C SER A 213 -6.49 17.27 37.54
#